data_AF-A0A163DKD0-F1
#
_entry.id   AF-A0A163DKD0-F1
#
_cell.length_a   1.000
_cell.length_b   1.000
_cell.length_c   1.000
_cell.angle_alpha   90.00
_cell.angle_beta   90.00
_cell.angle_gamma   90.00
#
_symmetry.space_group_name_H-M   'P 1'
#
loop_
_entity.id
_entity.type
_entity.pdbx_description
1 polymer ?
#
loop_
_entity_poly.entity_id
_entity_poly.type
_entity_poly.pdbx_seq_one_letter_code
_entity_poly.pdbx_strand_id
1 'polypeptide(L)'
;MWKNIDKGYYITLESCAQRECNGQKVINDIIKHYIEGEDEVKNNWIIIDTHFLSMNWDEYIRFRKGVELYRSQGFDIDETF
;
A
#
# COMPACT_ATOMS: atom_id res chain seq x y z
N MET A 1 -11.61 -25.85 -2.24
CA MET A 1 -12.73 -24.92 -1.97
C MET A 1 -12.15 -23.52 -2.19
N TRP A 2 -12.31 -22.95 -3.39
CA TRP A 2 -11.58 -21.74 -3.86
C TRP A 2 -12.54 -20.64 -4.35
N LYS A 3 -13.80 -20.67 -3.89
CA LYS A 3 -14.89 -19.91 -4.53
C LYS A 3 -14.97 -18.42 -4.15
N ASN A 4 -14.20 -17.96 -3.18
CA ASN A 4 -14.25 -16.58 -2.65
C ASN A 4 -12.86 -16.00 -2.42
N ILE A 5 -11.91 -16.16 -3.35
CA ILE A 5 -10.69 -15.33 -3.29
C ILE A 5 -11.04 -14.02 -3.96
N ASP A 6 -11.27 -12.99 -3.15
CA ASP A 6 -11.39 -11.62 -3.64
C ASP A 6 -10.14 -11.28 -4.44
N LYS A 7 -10.33 -10.65 -5.61
CA LYS A 7 -9.20 -10.18 -6.40
C LYS A 7 -8.50 -9.12 -5.58
N GLY A 8 -7.18 -9.25 -5.44
CA GLY A 8 -6.39 -8.31 -4.68
C GLY A 8 -5.04 -8.08 -5.30
N TYR A 9 -4.52 -6.87 -5.12
CA TYR A 9 -3.17 -6.50 -5.54
C TYR A 9 -2.27 -6.54 -4.31
N TYR A 10 -1.22 -7.33 -4.35
CA TYR A 10 -0.19 -7.33 -3.32
C TYR A 10 1.01 -6.52 -3.81
N ILE A 11 1.38 -5.48 -3.08
CA ILE A 11 2.41 -4.54 -3.50
C ILE A 11 3.48 -4.44 -2.42
N THR A 12 4.71 -4.76 -2.79
CA THR A 12 5.88 -4.61 -1.92
C THR A 12 6.58 -3.29 -2.22
N LEU A 13 7.01 -2.59 -1.18
CA LEU A 13 7.76 -1.34 -1.31
C LEU A 13 9.27 -1.61 -1.44
N GLU A 14 9.69 -2.55 -2.29
CA GLU A 14 11.11 -2.92 -2.48
C GLU A 14 11.99 -1.72 -2.87
N SER A 15 11.44 -0.78 -3.65
CA SER A 15 12.11 0.47 -4.00
C SER A 15 12.45 1.33 -2.77
N CYS A 16 11.76 1.10 -1.64
CA CYS A 16 12.05 1.73 -0.36
C CYS A 16 13.14 1.07 0.48
N ALA A 17 13.79 0.01 -0.02
CA ALA A 17 14.97 -0.56 0.63
C ALA A 17 16.16 0.43 0.70
N GLN A 18 16.15 1.49 -0.10
CA GLN A 18 17.18 2.53 -0.12
C GLN A 18 16.79 3.74 0.74
N ARG A 19 17.80 4.42 1.35
CA ARG A 19 17.62 5.53 2.31
C ARG A 19 16.83 6.74 1.77
N GLU A 20 16.70 6.90 0.45
CA GLU A 20 16.05 8.05 -0.18
C GLU A 20 14.61 7.78 -0.65
N CYS A 21 13.95 6.74 -0.11
CA CYS A 21 12.55 6.51 -0.45
C CYS A 21 11.64 7.59 0.11
N ASN A 22 10.61 7.96 -0.64
CA ASN A 22 9.44 8.66 -0.12
C ASN A 22 8.26 7.69 -0.18
N GLY A 23 8.07 6.92 0.90
CA GLY A 23 7.06 5.86 0.94
C GLY A 23 5.65 6.38 0.69
N GLN A 24 5.37 7.59 1.18
CA GLN A 24 4.08 8.25 0.96
C GLN A 24 3.83 8.58 -0.52
N LYS A 25 4.85 9.07 -1.23
CA LYS A 25 4.73 9.33 -2.68
C LYS A 25 4.50 8.05 -3.46
N VAL A 26 5.26 6.99 -3.18
CA VAL A 26 5.13 5.70 -3.89
C VAL A 26 3.71 5.14 -3.72
N ILE A 27 3.17 5.19 -2.50
CA ILE A 27 1.81 4.74 -2.23
C ILE A 27 0.78 5.63 -2.90
N ASN A 28 0.95 6.94 -2.90
CA ASN A 28 0.05 7.83 -3.64
C ASN A 28 0.07 7.54 -5.15
N ASP A 29 1.23 7.24 -5.73
CA ASP A 29 1.37 6.89 -7.14
C ASP A 29 0.70 5.55 -7.46
N ILE A 30 0.83 4.56 -6.57
CA ILE A 30 0.11 3.28 -6.62
C ILE A 30 -1.40 3.54 -6.59
N ILE A 31 -1.87 4.27 -5.59
CA ILE A 31 -3.28 4.60 -5.41
C ILE A 31 -3.82 5.28 -6.66
N LYS A 32 -3.10 6.27 -7.18
CA LYS A 32 -3.48 6.97 -8.40
C LYS A 32 -3.61 6.01 -9.59
N HIS A 33 -2.64 5.11 -9.76
CA HIS A 33 -2.66 4.14 -10.85
C HIS A 33 -3.87 3.19 -10.78
N TYR A 34 -4.23 2.72 -9.58
CA TYR A 34 -5.30 1.73 -9.41
C TYR A 34 -6.70 2.32 -9.16
N ILE A 35 -6.82 3.54 -8.63
CA ILE A 35 -8.10 4.24 -8.43
C ILE A 35 -8.52 5.01 -9.67
N GLU A 36 -7.62 5.74 -10.33
CA GLU A 36 -8.00 6.61 -11.46
C GLU A 36 -8.06 5.86 -12.81
N GLY A 37 -7.56 4.62 -12.86
CA GLY A 37 -7.44 3.84 -14.09
C GLY A 37 -8.56 2.81 -14.35
N GLU A 38 -9.34 2.42 -13.33
CA GLU A 38 -10.39 1.39 -13.46
C GLU A 38 -11.75 1.92 -13.01
N ASP A 39 -12.71 2.03 -13.95
CA ASP A 39 -14.12 2.44 -13.74
C ASP A 39 -14.90 1.54 -12.74
N GLU A 40 -14.32 0.43 -12.30
CA GLU A 40 -14.91 -0.47 -11.31
C GLU A 40 -13.90 -0.89 -10.24
N VAL A 41 -13.59 0.00 -9.30
CA VAL A 41 -13.07 -0.37 -7.96
C VAL A 41 -14.19 -1.04 -7.16
N LYS A 42 -14.76 -2.14 -7.69
CA LYS A 42 -15.68 -3.01 -6.95
C LYS A 42 -14.89 -4.21 -6.46
N ASN A 43 -14.57 -4.18 -5.17
CA ASN A 43 -14.06 -5.30 -4.38
C ASN A 43 -12.60 -5.73 -4.61
N ASN A 44 -11.75 -4.87 -5.21
CA ASN A 44 -10.31 -5.15 -5.24
C ASN A 44 -9.65 -4.66 -3.95
N TRP A 45 -9.13 -5.56 -3.13
CA TRP A 45 -8.36 -5.21 -1.93
C TRP A 45 -6.89 -5.04 -2.34
N ILE A 46 -6.31 -3.86 -2.12
CA ILE A 46 -4.86 -3.69 -2.27
C ILE A 46 -4.25 -3.90 -0.89
N ILE A 47 -3.31 -4.83 -0.82
CA ILE A 47 -2.47 -5.08 0.35
C ILE A 47 -1.12 -4.46 0.06
N ILE A 48 -0.72 -3.51 0.90
CA ILE A 48 0.59 -2.86 0.81
C ILE A 48 1.48 -3.45 1.90
N ASP A 49 2.54 -4.15 1.50
CA ASP A 49 3.59 -4.65 2.38
C ASP A 49 4.64 -3.57 2.65
N THR A 50 4.77 -3.24 3.94
CA THR A 50 5.61 -2.16 4.45
C THR A 50 6.95 -2.64 5.01
N HIS A 51 7.31 -3.93 4.86
CA HIS A 51 8.57 -4.49 5.36
C HIS A 51 9.80 -3.67 4.94
N PHE A 52 9.96 -3.40 3.64
CA PHE A 52 11.08 -2.60 3.13
C PHE A 52 11.02 -1.13 3.54
N LEU A 53 9.81 -0.56 3.68
CA LEU A 53 9.64 0.79 4.20
C LEU A 53 10.08 0.87 5.68
N SER A 54 9.83 -0.19 6.46
CA SER A 54 10.22 -0.26 7.87
C SER A 54 11.74 -0.22 8.09
N MET A 55 12.53 -0.61 7.07
CA MET A 55 13.99 -0.48 7.09
C MET A 55 14.45 0.99 7.10
N ASN A 56 13.58 1.92 6.69
CA ASN A 56 13.76 3.36 6.82
C ASN A 56 12.79 3.93 7.87
N TRP A 57 13.23 3.91 9.13
CA TRP A 57 12.37 4.22 10.28
C TRP A 57 11.69 5.61 10.22
N ASP A 58 12.41 6.64 9.76
CA ASP A 58 11.85 8.00 9.67
C ASP A 58 10.70 8.08 8.67
N GLU A 59 10.85 7.44 7.51
CA GLU A 59 9.81 7.35 6.49
C GLU A 59 8.67 6.43 6.90
N TYR A 60 8.98 5.32 7.57
CA TYR A 60 7.97 4.45 8.15
C TYR A 60 7.08 5.18 9.17
N ILE A 61 7.65 5.99 10.07
CA ILE A 61 6.87 6.81 11.01
C ILE A 61 6.01 7.84 10.27
N ARG A 62 6.54 8.50 9.24
CA ARG A 62 5.76 9.46 8.44
C ARG A 62 4.58 8.77 7.76
N PHE A 63 4.82 7.61 7.17
CA PHE A 63 3.79 6.78 6.54
C PHE A 63 2.72 6.33 7.55
N ARG A 64 3.11 5.82 8.71
CA ARG A 64 2.20 5.39 9.79
C ARG A 64 1.21 6.48 10.23
N LYS A 65 1.65 7.75 10.23
CA LYS A 65 0.77 8.89 10.56
C LYS A 65 -0.33 9.10 9.52
N GLY A 66 -0.12 8.67 8.28
CA GLY A 66 -1.08 8.77 7.17
C GLY A 66 -1.87 7.49 6.90
N VAL A 67 -1.57 6.38 7.59
CA VAL A 67 -2.10 5.04 7.28
C VAL A 67 -3.64 4.97 7.30
N GLU A 68 -4.25 5.69 8.25
CA GLU A 68 -5.71 5.71 8.42
C GLU A 68 -6.43 6.38 7.24
N LEU A 69 -5.78 7.34 6.56
CA LEU A 69 -6.32 7.95 5.34
C LEU A 69 -6.51 6.87 4.26
N TYR A 70 -5.52 6.00 4.09
CA TYR A 70 -5.55 4.93 3.10
C TYR A 70 -6.57 3.85 3.47
N ARG A 71 -6.62 3.44 4.74
CA ARG A 71 -7.66 2.51 5.22
C ARG A 71 -9.07 3.03 4.99
N SER A 72 -9.30 4.33 5.21
CA SER A 72 -10.60 4.97 4.93
C SER A 72 -10.98 5.00 3.45
N GLN A 73 -10.01 4.85 2.54
CA GLN A 73 -10.21 4.76 1.09
C GLN A 73 -10.37 3.31 0.60
N GLY A 74 -10.38 2.33 1.51
CA GLY A 74 -10.58 0.91 1.19
C GLY A 74 -9.30 0.11 0.98
N PHE A 75 -8.14 0.64 1.37
CA PHE A 75 -6.86 -0.06 1.29
C PHE A 75 -6.58 -0.87 2.56
N ASP A 76 -6.09 -2.09 2.39
CA ASP A 76 -5.55 -2.85 3.51
C ASP A 76 -4.02 -2.72 3.53
N ILE A 77 -3.45 -2.51 4.71
CA ILE A 77 -2.03 -2.22 4.85
C ILE A 77 -1.47 -3.26 5.79
N ASP A 78 -0.61 -4.11 5.24
CA ASP A 78 0.05 -5.16 5.97
C ASP A 78 1.35 -4.62 6.57
N GLU A 79 1.38 -4.69 7.89
CA GLU A 79 2.48 -4.23 8.74
C GLU A 79 3.12 -5.42 9.46
N THR A 80 2.82 -6.65 9.04
CA THR A 80 3.49 -7.84 9.56
C THR A 80 4.96 -7.86 9.09
N PHE A 81 5.86 -7.90 10.07
CA PHE A 81 7.31 -7.82 9.88
C PHE A 81 7.94 -9.17 9.61
#